data_AF-A0A259PFB3-F1
#
_entry.id   AF-A0A259PFB3-F1
#
_cell.length_a   1.000
_cell.length_b   1.000
_cell.length_c   1.000
_cell.angle_alpha   90.00
_cell.angle_beta   90.00
_cell.angle_gamma   90.00
#
_symmetry.space_group_name_H-M   'P 1'
#
loop_
_entity.id
_entity.type
_entity.pdbx_description
1 polymer ?
#
loop_
_entity_poly.entity_id
_entity_poly.type
_entity_poly.pdbx_seq_one_letter_code
_entity_poly.pdbx_strand_id
1 'polypeptide(L)'
;RIEAAINNRLFAMKRTSTISGGKIELPSGRKIAERDLLKPLGDPKQTPDFYELVALQHGRLAAQGDANPSATMAAISSVALSTAQGWITKTRARGLLPPGRRGRAG
;
A
#
# COMPACT_ATOMS: atom_id res chain seq x y z
N ARG A 1 1.03 -29.22 -1.63
CA ARG A 1 1.59 -28.31 -2.67
C ARG A 1 2.02 -27.03 -1.99
N ILE A 2 3.29 -26.96 -1.61
CA ILE A 2 3.89 -25.91 -0.78
C ILE A 2 4.76 -25.07 -1.72
N GLU A 3 4.15 -24.27 -2.60
CA GLU A 3 4.89 -23.54 -3.65
C GLU A 3 4.27 -22.16 -3.93
N ALA A 4 4.06 -21.36 -2.89
CA ALA A 4 3.73 -19.94 -3.08
C ALA A 4 4.41 -19.00 -2.07
N ALA A 5 5.44 -19.47 -1.36
CA ALA A 5 6.10 -18.71 -0.29
C ALA A 5 7.32 -17.89 -0.76
N ILE A 6 7.73 -17.94 -2.04
CA ILE A 6 9.04 -17.41 -2.47
C ILE A 6 8.99 -16.21 -3.44
N ASN A 7 7.91 -15.94 -4.18
CA ASN A 7 7.99 -14.99 -5.32
C ASN A 7 7.33 -13.60 -5.16
N ASN A 8 7.37 -12.97 -3.98
CA ASN A 8 7.01 -11.53 -3.87
C ASN A 8 7.88 -10.72 -2.90
N ARG A 9 9.06 -11.24 -2.52
CA ARG A 9 9.95 -10.62 -1.55
C ARG A 9 10.75 -9.42 -2.08
N LEU A 10 10.46 -8.85 -3.26
CA LEU A 10 11.48 -8.05 -3.96
C LEU A 10 11.08 -6.85 -4.83
N PHE A 11 9.81 -6.60 -5.17
CA PHE A 11 9.57 -5.81 -6.39
C PHE A 11 9.27 -4.30 -6.28
N ALA A 12 9.17 -3.69 -5.09
CA ALA A 12 9.17 -2.21 -4.99
C ALA A 12 9.59 -1.63 -3.61
N MET A 13 9.91 -2.47 -2.61
CA MET A 13 10.25 -2.03 -1.24
C MET A 13 11.77 -1.89 -0.99
N LYS A 14 12.60 -1.80 -2.03
CA LYS A 14 14.07 -1.80 -1.92
C LYS A 14 14.70 -0.65 -1.12
N ARG A 15 13.92 0.29 -0.56
CA ARG A 15 14.42 1.35 0.35
C ARG A 15 13.51 1.67 1.53
N THR A 16 12.54 0.83 1.88
CA THR A 16 11.93 0.95 3.22
C THR A 16 12.86 0.28 4.22
N SER A 17 13.90 1.01 4.61
CA SER A 17 14.74 0.64 5.75
C SER A 17 13.83 0.71 6.96
N THR A 18 13.46 -0.44 7.53
CA THR A 18 12.90 -0.47 8.88
C THR A 18 14.01 0.00 9.80
N ILE A 19 14.01 1.28 10.15
CA ILE A 19 14.94 1.77 11.18
C ILE A 19 14.50 1.13 12.49
N SER A 20 15.46 0.59 13.23
CA SER A 20 15.29 0.15 14.61
C SER A 20 14.44 1.18 15.38
N GLY A 21 13.23 0.80 15.79
CA GLY A 21 12.26 1.70 16.47
C GLY A 21 10.86 1.84 15.84
N GLY A 22 10.45 0.96 14.92
CA GLY A 22 9.06 0.94 14.41
C GLY A 22 8.72 2.10 13.46
N LYS A 23 9.74 2.69 12.84
CA LYS A 23 9.62 3.75 11.83
C LYS A 23 9.94 3.18 10.45
N ILE A 24 9.13 3.56 9.48
CA ILE A 24 9.26 3.19 8.08
C ILE A 24 9.75 4.43 7.33
N GLU A 25 10.90 4.30 6.66
CA GLU A 25 11.40 5.31 5.73
C GLU A 25 10.78 5.11 4.35
N LEU A 26 10.06 6.12 3.88
CA LEU A 26 9.54 6.17 2.53
C LEU A 26 10.67 6.41 1.51
N PRO A 27 10.54 5.96 0.26
CA PRO A 27 11.41 6.36 -0.84
C PRO A 27 11.61 7.87 -0.98
N SER A 28 10.60 8.66 -0.61
CA SER A 28 10.69 10.13 -0.52
C SER A 28 11.65 10.67 0.55
N GLY A 29 12.16 9.80 1.44
CA GLY A 29 12.92 10.17 2.62
C GLY A 29 12.06 10.51 3.84
N ARG A 30 10.73 10.55 3.70
CA ARG A 30 9.82 10.80 4.81
C ARG A 30 9.77 9.61 5.77
N LYS A 31 9.92 9.88 7.06
CA LYS A 31 9.81 8.89 8.13
C LYS A 31 8.39 8.86 8.66
N ILE A 32 7.75 7.70 8.65
CA ILE A 32 6.41 7.50 9.22
C ILE A 32 6.47 6.42 10.30
N ALA A 33 5.71 6.58 11.37
CA ALA A 33 5.59 5.52 12.36
C ALA A 33 4.62 4.44 11.86
N GLU A 34 4.86 3.18 12.19
CA GLU A 34 3.97 2.08 11.80
C GLU A 34 2.53 2.29 12.30
N ARG A 35 2.37 2.90 13.48
CA ARG A 35 1.06 3.27 14.04
C ARG A 35 0.29 4.29 13.20
N ASP A 36 0.99 5.09 12.40
CA ASP A 36 0.39 6.12 11.56
C ASP A 36 -0.03 5.57 10.19
N LEU A 37 0.34 4.33 9.87
CA LEU A 37 -0.03 3.70 8.60
C LEU A 37 -1.52 3.50 8.42
N LEU A 38 -2.27 3.29 9.51
CA LEU A 38 -3.71 3.06 9.47
C LEU A 38 -4.52 4.34 9.73
N LYS A 39 -3.89 5.52 9.64
CA LYS A 39 -4.58 6.81 9.69
C LYS A 39 -5.22 7.15 8.33
N PRO A 40 -6.21 8.07 8.33
CA PRO A 40 -6.77 8.61 7.09
C PRO A 40 -5.67 9.12 6.16
N LEU A 41 -5.74 8.72 4.89
CA LEU A 41 -4.84 9.25 3.88
C LEU A 41 -5.27 10.69 3.54
N GLY A 42 -4.28 11.59 3.42
CA GLY A 42 -4.51 13.01 3.11
C GLY A 42 -4.93 13.25 1.66
N ASP A 43 -4.87 14.50 1.21
CA ASP A 43 -5.16 14.83 -0.18
C ASP A 43 -3.99 14.40 -1.10
N PRO A 44 -4.23 13.61 -2.17
CA PRO A 44 -3.21 13.25 -3.16
C PRO A 44 -2.55 14.45 -3.86
N LYS A 45 -3.19 15.63 -3.87
CA LYS A 45 -2.62 16.88 -4.42
C LYS A 45 -1.69 17.58 -3.44
N GLN A 46 -1.88 17.37 -2.14
CA GLN A 46 -1.13 18.06 -1.07
C GLN A 46 -0.03 17.18 -0.48
N THR A 47 -0.10 15.86 -0.70
CA THR A 47 0.86 14.91 -0.16
C THR A 47 1.73 14.36 -1.29
N PRO A 48 3.00 14.79 -1.43
CA PRO A 48 3.89 14.31 -2.50
C PRO A 48 4.04 12.78 -2.50
N ASP A 49 4.10 12.20 -1.30
CA ASP A 49 4.35 10.78 -1.06
C ASP A 49 3.06 9.95 -0.99
N PHE A 50 1.95 10.53 -1.44
CA PHE A 50 0.61 9.96 -1.26
C PHE A 50 0.52 8.50 -1.71
N TYR A 51 1.01 8.21 -2.92
CA TYR A 51 0.92 6.86 -3.48
C TYR A 51 1.86 5.86 -2.80
N GLU A 52 2.92 6.35 -2.15
CA GLU A 52 3.78 5.50 -1.32
C GLU A 52 3.06 5.11 -0.02
N LEU A 53 2.34 6.06 0.60
CA LEU A 53 1.47 5.79 1.74
C LEU A 53 0.34 4.81 1.39
N VAL A 54 -0.29 4.99 0.23
CA VAL A 54 -1.31 4.07 -0.30
C VAL A 54 -0.73 2.66 -0.44
N ALA A 55 0.46 2.51 -1.01
CA ALA A 55 1.11 1.21 -1.17
C ALA A 55 1.38 0.54 0.19
N LEU A 56 1.88 1.29 1.17
CA LEU A 56 2.16 0.78 2.50
C LEU A 56 0.90 0.39 3.27
N GLN A 57 -0.12 1.24 3.27
CA GLN A 57 -1.38 0.96 3.95
C GLN A 57 -2.07 -0.26 3.33
N HIS A 58 -2.13 -0.34 2.00
CA HIS A 58 -2.66 -1.50 1.29
C HIS A 58 -1.87 -2.78 1.60
N GLY A 59 -0.54 -2.71 1.55
CA GLY A 59 0.35 -3.85 1.84
C GLY A 59 0.19 -4.34 3.28
N ARG A 60 0.04 -3.42 4.24
CA ARG A 60 -0.17 -3.75 5.65
C ARG A 60 -1.51 -4.44 5.89
N LEU A 61 -2.60 -3.90 5.34
CA LEU A 61 -3.92 -4.49 5.45
C LEU A 61 -3.96 -5.89 4.81
N ALA A 62 -3.36 -6.05 3.63
CA ALA A 62 -3.23 -7.35 2.99
C ALA A 62 -2.42 -8.35 3.85
N ALA A 63 -1.32 -7.90 4.48
CA ALA A 63 -0.52 -8.73 5.38
C ALA A 63 -1.26 -9.10 6.67
N GLN A 64 -2.21 -8.28 7.12
CA GLN A 64 -3.10 -8.56 8.25
C GLN A 64 -4.25 -9.53 7.90
N GLY A 65 -4.36 -9.94 6.63
CA GLY A 65 -5.41 -10.86 6.17
C GLY A 65 -6.71 -10.16 5.79
N ASP A 66 -6.70 -8.83 5.61
CA ASP A 66 -7.86 -8.10 5.09
C ASP A 66 -8.23 -8.62 3.69
N ALA A 67 -9.47 -9.09 3.55
CA ALA A 67 -10.00 -9.63 2.31
C ALA A 67 -10.20 -8.54 1.24
N ASN A 68 -10.43 -7.29 1.64
CA ASN A 68 -10.59 -6.15 0.75
C ASN A 68 -9.91 -4.88 1.30
N PRO A 69 -8.57 -4.81 1.20
CA PRO A 69 -7.80 -3.65 1.67
C PRO A 69 -8.30 -2.32 1.10
N SER A 70 -8.78 -2.30 -0.15
CA SER A 70 -9.28 -1.08 -0.79
C SER A 70 -10.55 -0.53 -0.11
N ALA A 71 -11.45 -1.40 0.34
CA ALA A 71 -12.65 -1.00 1.07
C ALA A 71 -12.31 -0.48 2.46
N THR A 72 -11.39 -1.14 3.16
CA THR A 72 -10.94 -0.69 4.48
C THR A 72 -10.22 0.66 4.39
N MET A 73 -9.36 0.88 3.39
CA MET A 73 -8.72 2.18 3.15
C MET A 73 -9.75 3.28 2.87
N ALA A 74 -10.80 2.96 2.11
CA ALA A 74 -11.89 3.90 1.83
C ALA A 74 -12.62 4.30 3.11
N ALA A 75 -12.94 3.33 3.98
CA ALA A 75 -13.58 3.56 5.27
C ALA A 75 -12.69 4.40 6.20
N ILE A 76 -11.40 4.04 6.34
CA ILE A 76 -10.43 4.78 7.17
C ILE A 76 -10.31 6.24 6.71
N SER A 77 -10.28 6.48 5.40
CA SER A 77 -10.09 7.82 4.85
C SER A 77 -11.41 8.57 4.62
N SER A 78 -12.56 7.96 4.96
CA SER A 78 -13.91 8.51 4.70
C SER A 78 -14.13 8.94 3.24
N VAL A 79 -13.63 8.14 2.29
CA VAL A 79 -13.80 8.37 0.84
C VAL A 79 -14.62 7.26 0.21
N ALA A 80 -15.14 7.50 -1.00
CA ALA A 80 -15.78 6.46 -1.79
C ALA A 80 -14.82 5.31 -2.13
N LEU A 81 -15.34 4.08 -2.19
CA LEU A 81 -14.56 2.88 -2.57
C LEU A 81 -13.89 3.06 -3.94
N SER A 82 -14.60 3.64 -4.91
CA SER A 82 -14.07 3.92 -6.25
C SER A 82 -12.85 4.84 -6.22
N THR A 83 -12.82 5.80 -5.30
CA THR A 83 -11.66 6.69 -5.09
C THR A 83 -10.46 5.90 -4.58
N ALA A 84 -10.65 5.06 -3.55
CA ALA A 84 -9.58 4.22 -3.03
C ALA A 84 -9.06 3.22 -4.08
N GLN A 85 -9.95 2.61 -4.86
CA GLN A 85 -9.59 1.75 -5.99
C GLN A 85 -8.81 2.51 -7.08
N GLY A 86 -9.18 3.78 -7.33
CA GLY A 86 -8.44 4.69 -8.20
C GLY A 86 -7.03 4.96 -7.68
N TRP A 87 -6.86 5.12 -6.37
CA TRP A 87 -5.53 5.25 -5.75
C TRP A 87 -4.70 3.98 -5.96
N ILE A 88 -5.26 2.79 -5.74
CA ILE A 88 -4.56 1.52 -5.99
C ILE A 88 -4.15 1.38 -7.46
N THR A 89 -5.04 1.71 -8.38
CA THR A 89 -4.76 1.66 -9.82
C THR A 89 -3.59 2.57 -10.19
N LYS A 90 -3.59 3.82 -9.71
CA LYS A 90 -2.47 4.75 -9.93
C LYS A 90 -1.18 4.29 -9.24
N THR A 91 -1.29 3.70 -8.06
CA THR A 91 -0.14 3.16 -7.31
C THR A 91 0.51 1.99 -8.05
N ARG A 92 -0.29 1.11 -8.66
CA ARG A 92 0.18 0.03 -9.54
C ARG A 92 0.82 0.57 -10.83
N ALA A 93 0.21 1.58 -11.45
CA ALA A 93 0.78 2.22 -12.64
C ALA A 93 2.15 2.86 -12.37
N ARG A 94 2.39 3.30 -11.12
CA ARG A 94 3.69 3.80 -10.65
C ARG A 94 4.68 2.70 -10.26
N GLY A 95 4.30 1.43 -10.34
CA GLY A 95 5.13 0.29 -9.95
C GLY A 95 5.30 0.10 -8.43
N LEU A 96 4.53 0.81 -7.60
CA LEU A 96 4.64 0.75 -6.13
C LEU A 96 3.87 -0.43 -5.51
N LEU A 97 2.91 -0.99 -6.25
CA LEU A 97 2.17 -2.19 -5.87
C LEU A 97 2.31 -3.23 -6.98
N PRO A 98 2.27 -4.54 -6.64
CA PRO A 98 2.26 -5.59 -7.65
C PRO A 98 1.04 -5.40 -8.58
N PRO A 99 1.19 -5.73 -9.88
CA PRO A 99 0.07 -5.71 -10.79
C PRO A 99 -1.05 -6.57 -10.20
N GLY A 100 -2.29 -6.09 -10.31
CA GLY A 100 -3.44 -6.86 -9.84
C GLY A 100 -3.37 -8.26 -10.43
N ARG A 101 -3.65 -9.30 -9.63
CA ARG A 101 -3.79 -10.65 -10.18
C ARG A 101 -4.81 -10.55 -11.30
N ARG A 102 -4.34 -10.74 -12.53
CA ARG A 102 -5.20 -10.81 -13.72
C ARG A 102 -6.16 -11.96 -13.41
N GLY A 103 -7.42 -11.65 -13.16
CA GLY A 103 -8.45 -12.68 -13.06
C GLY A 103 -8.33 -13.54 -14.30
N ARG A 104 -8.45 -14.87 -14.14
CA ARG A 104 -8.70 -15.73 -15.29
C ARG A 104 -9.93 -15.16 -15.97
N ALA A 105 -9.74 -14.54 -17.13
CA ALA A 105 -10.84 -14.33 -18.06
C ALA A 105 -11.31 -15.74 -18.42
N GLY A 106 -12.43 -16.14 -17.82
CA GLY A 106 -13.27 -17.21 -18.32
C GLY A 106 -14.27 -16.63 -19.29
#